data_AF-A0A845WF90-F1
#
_entry.id   AF-A0A845WF90-F1
#
_cell.length_a   1.000
_cell.length_b   1.000
_cell.length_c   1.000
_cell.angle_alpha   90.00
_cell.angle_beta   90.00
_cell.angle_gamma   90.00
#
_symmetry.space_group_name_H-M   'P 1'
#
loop_
_entity.id
_entity.type
_entity.pdbx_description
1 polymer ?
#
loop_
_entity_poly.entity_id
_entity_poly.type
_entity_poly.pdbx_seq_one_letter_code
_entity_poly.pdbx_strand_id
1 'polypeptide(L)'
;MRNIFFPELKKIRQPLSKQLLLEFAKRRKNLGEADWQDAQKGVYPVGTLFDNPWQDFFRYYPEVWRDIPKIWSRWQRKEYQTFSPEIELQGYPSYYLQNFHYQTDGYLSDMSANLLRKTDTTRYKPY
;
A
#
# COMPACT_ATOMS: atom_id res chain seq x y z
N MET A 1 -12.61 -12.85 -20.74
CA MET A 1 -11.81 -11.85 -20.00
C MET A 1 -11.88 -11.96 -18.47
N ARG A 2 -12.95 -12.47 -17.87
CA ARG A 2 -13.13 -12.54 -16.40
C ARG A 2 -12.08 -13.38 -15.63
N ASN A 3 -11.49 -14.41 -16.26
CA ASN A 3 -10.49 -15.28 -15.64
C ASN A 3 -9.08 -14.69 -15.57
N ILE A 4 -8.77 -13.65 -16.36
CA ILE A 4 -7.45 -12.99 -16.32
C ILE A 4 -7.34 -12.10 -15.08
N PHE A 5 -8.46 -11.49 -14.67
CA PHE A 5 -8.47 -10.54 -13.56
C PHE A 5 -8.77 -11.18 -12.19
N PHE A 6 -9.40 -12.36 -12.12
CA PHE A 6 -9.82 -12.93 -10.82
C PHE A 6 -9.74 -14.45 -10.77
N PRO A 7 -8.55 -15.06 -10.97
CA PRO A 7 -8.49 -16.51 -11.14
C PRO A 7 -8.82 -17.32 -9.87
N GLU A 8 -8.72 -16.74 -8.67
CA GLU A 8 -8.83 -17.48 -7.40
C GLU A 8 -9.56 -16.70 -6.28
N LEU A 9 -10.57 -15.87 -6.61
CA LEU A 9 -11.50 -15.37 -5.58
C LEU A 9 -12.42 -16.48 -5.01
N LYS A 10 -12.35 -17.69 -5.58
CA LYS A 10 -13.13 -18.86 -5.17
C LYS A 10 -12.69 -19.47 -3.84
N LYS A 11 -11.57 -19.05 -3.24
CA LYS A 11 -11.30 -19.37 -1.83
C LYS A 11 -12.22 -18.52 -0.96
N ILE A 12 -13.39 -19.07 -0.71
CA ILE A 12 -14.50 -18.56 0.10
C ILE A 12 -13.93 -17.93 1.38
N ARG A 13 -13.77 -16.61 1.40
CA ARG A 13 -13.75 -15.85 2.64
C ARG A 13 -15.21 -15.67 3.02
N GLN A 14 -15.57 -16.02 4.26
CA GLN A 14 -16.91 -15.74 4.73
C GLN A 14 -17.18 -14.23 4.58
N PRO A 15 -18.34 -13.84 4.02
CA PRO A 15 -18.68 -12.43 3.90
C PRO A 15 -18.69 -11.80 5.29
N LEU A 16 -18.14 -10.58 5.41
CA LEU A 16 -18.20 -9.83 6.66
C LEU A 16 -19.66 -9.65 7.06
N SER A 17 -19.98 -9.95 8.33
CA SER A 17 -21.34 -9.77 8.82
C SER A 17 -21.73 -8.29 8.78
N LYS A 18 -23.02 -8.01 8.57
CA LYS A 18 -23.54 -6.63 8.60
C LYS A 18 -23.20 -5.93 9.90
N GLN A 19 -23.27 -6.65 11.03
CA GLN A 19 -22.91 -6.12 12.34
C GLN A 19 -21.44 -5.69 12.40
N LEU A 20 -20.53 -6.51 11.85
CA LEU A 20 -19.11 -6.20 11.83
C LEU A 20 -18.81 -4.98 10.93
N LEU A 21 -19.49 -4.87 9.78
CA LEU A 21 -19.39 -3.68 8.92
C LEU A 21 -19.86 -2.40 9.62
N LEU A 22 -20.97 -2.49 10.36
CA LEU A 22 -21.48 -1.36 11.15
C LEU A 22 -20.52 -0.98 12.28
N GLU A 23 -19.92 -1.97 12.95
CA GLU A 23 -18.91 -1.73 13.99
C GLU A 23 -17.66 -1.06 13.41
N PHE A 24 -17.18 -1.51 12.25
CA PHE A 24 -16.08 -0.83 11.54
C PHE A 24 -16.42 0.62 11.19
N ALA A 25 -17.61 0.87 10.65
CA ALA A 25 -18.05 2.22 10.34
C ALA A 25 -18.10 3.11 11.59
N LYS A 26 -18.62 2.59 12.70
CA LYS A 26 -18.66 3.28 13.99
C LYS A 26 -17.25 3.60 14.51
N ARG A 27 -16.34 2.62 14.52
CA ARG A 27 -14.96 2.82 14.99
C ARG A 27 -14.20 3.84 14.15
N ARG A 28 -14.34 3.80 12.82
CA ARG A 28 -13.74 4.80 11.94
C ARG A 28 -14.24 6.21 12.26
N LYS A 29 -15.55 6.37 12.48
CA LYS A 29 -16.11 7.66 12.88
C LYS A 29 -15.52 8.15 14.21
N ASN A 30 -15.45 7.28 15.20
CA ASN A 30 -14.91 7.62 16.52
C ASN A 30 -13.43 8.01 16.43
N LEU A 31 -12.63 7.30 15.62
CA LEU A 31 -11.23 7.62 15.40
C LEU A 31 -11.07 9.01 14.75
N GLY A 32 -11.85 9.30 13.71
CA GLY A 32 -11.81 10.62 13.06
C GLY A 32 -12.21 11.77 13.99
N GLU A 33 -13.16 11.54 14.92
CA GLU A 33 -13.53 12.52 15.94
C GLU A 33 -12.40 12.75 16.95
N ALA A 34 -11.73 11.68 17.39
CA ALA A 34 -10.57 11.81 18.27
C ALA A 34 -9.42 12.58 17.59
N ASP A 35 -9.12 12.24 16.34
CA ASP A 35 -8.13 12.94 15.52
C ASP A 35 -8.46 14.44 15.37
N TRP A 36 -9.73 14.76 15.13
CA TRP A 36 -10.18 16.14 15.08
C TRP A 36 -9.93 16.89 16.39
N GLN A 37 -10.27 16.28 17.53
CA GLN A 37 -10.04 16.89 18.85
C GLN A 37 -8.56 17.11 19.15
N ASP A 38 -7.69 16.16 18.77
CA ASP A 38 -6.25 16.29 18.96
C ASP A 38 -5.65 17.38 18.08
N ALA A 39 -6.14 17.51 16.84
CA ALA A 39 -5.76 18.62 15.95
C ALA A 39 -6.22 19.98 16.51
N GLN A 40 -7.43 20.07 17.05
CA GLN A 40 -7.95 21.30 17.69
C GLN A 40 -7.14 21.69 18.94
N LYS A 41 -6.66 20.70 19.70
CA LYS A 41 -5.78 20.93 20.87
C LYS A 41 -4.34 21.28 20.46
N GLY A 42 -4.01 21.22 19.18
CA GLY A 42 -2.68 21.55 18.66
C GLY A 42 -1.64 20.44 18.83
N VAL A 43 -2.06 19.18 19.04
CA VAL A 43 -1.13 18.03 19.05
C VAL A 43 -0.41 17.91 17.69
N TYR A 44 -1.11 18.24 16.62
CA TYR A 44 -0.58 18.42 15.27
C TYR A 44 -1.43 19.42 14.47
N PRO A 45 -0.93 19.99 13.35
CA PRO A 45 -1.68 20.96 12.56
C PRO A 45 -2.97 20.40 11.94
N VAL A 46 -4.04 21.18 11.94
CA VAL A 46 -5.34 20.81 11.33
C VAL A 46 -5.21 20.44 9.85
N GLY A 47 -4.29 21.10 9.12
CA GLY A 47 -4.04 20.80 7.71
C GLY A 47 -3.68 19.34 7.44
N THR A 48 -3.03 18.66 8.41
CA THR A 48 -2.63 17.25 8.30
C THR A 48 -3.83 16.30 8.11
N LEU A 49 -4.99 16.62 8.68
CA LEU A 49 -6.20 15.80 8.52
C LEU A 49 -6.71 15.75 7.07
N PHE A 50 -6.33 16.76 6.28
CA PHE A 50 -6.77 16.94 4.90
C PHE A 50 -5.63 16.83 3.89
N ASP A 51 -4.41 16.53 4.34
CA ASP A 51 -3.20 16.37 3.51
C ASP A 51 -3.21 15.02 2.76
N ASN A 52 -4.24 14.84 1.93
CA ASN A 52 -4.39 13.67 1.09
C ASN A 52 -3.70 13.95 -0.26
N PRO A 53 -2.72 13.13 -0.67
CA PRO A 53 -1.96 13.35 -1.91
C PRO A 53 -2.77 12.87 -3.13
N TRP A 54 -3.95 13.45 -3.35
CA TRP A 54 -4.87 13.07 -4.42
C TRP A 54 -4.23 13.17 -5.80
N GLN A 55 -3.38 14.18 -6.02
CA GLN A 55 -2.66 14.34 -7.28
C GLN A 55 -1.76 13.14 -7.59
N ASP A 56 -0.96 12.71 -6.61
CA ASP A 56 -0.12 11.52 -6.76
C ASP A 56 -0.97 10.26 -6.90
N PHE A 57 -2.04 10.13 -6.11
CA PHE A 57 -2.97 9.00 -6.23
C PHE A 57 -3.45 8.84 -7.67
N PHE A 58 -4.01 9.89 -8.28
CA PHE A 58 -4.51 9.81 -9.65
C PHE A 58 -3.39 9.67 -10.69
N ARG A 59 -2.21 10.21 -10.43
CA ARG A 59 -1.03 10.08 -11.30
C ARG A 59 -0.54 8.63 -11.39
N TYR A 60 -0.48 7.91 -10.27
CA TYR A 60 0.05 6.54 -10.23
C TYR A 60 -1.03 5.47 -10.37
N TYR A 61 -2.31 5.81 -10.24
CA TYR A 61 -3.40 4.85 -10.35
C TYR A 61 -3.34 4.01 -11.64
N PRO A 62 -3.08 4.58 -12.84
CA PRO A 62 -2.94 3.79 -14.07
C PRO A 62 -1.76 2.81 -14.05
N GLU A 63 -0.65 3.17 -13.41
CA GLU A 63 0.53 2.31 -13.27
C GLU A 63 0.20 1.09 -12.40
N VAL A 64 -0.57 1.27 -11.33
CA VAL A 64 -1.08 0.15 -10.51
C VAL A 64 -1.91 -0.82 -11.36
N TRP A 65 -2.81 -0.30 -12.21
CA TRP A 65 -3.61 -1.14 -13.12
C TRP A 65 -2.76 -1.91 -14.12
N ARG A 66 -1.66 -1.32 -14.61
CA ARG A 66 -0.73 -1.99 -15.51
C ARG A 66 -0.01 -3.15 -14.82
N ASP A 67 0.30 -3.01 -13.53
CA ASP A 67 1.04 -4.01 -12.75
C ASP A 67 0.16 -5.16 -12.24
N ILE A 68 -1.14 -4.91 -12.07
CA ILE A 68 -2.11 -5.87 -11.54
C ILE A 68 -2.04 -7.28 -12.19
N PRO A 69 -1.97 -7.44 -13.53
CA PRO A 69 -1.82 -8.76 -14.17
C PRO A 69 -0.53 -9.50 -13.79
N LYS A 70 0.59 -8.77 -13.67
CA LYS A 70 1.91 -9.32 -13.27
C LYS A 70 1.85 -9.78 -11.81
N ILE A 71 1.21 -9.01 -10.94
CA ILE A 71 0.98 -9.35 -9.53
C ILE A 71 0.16 -10.65 -9.41
N TRP A 72 -0.96 -10.77 -10.15
CA TRP A 72 -1.78 -11.99 -10.09
C TRP A 72 -1.06 -13.23 -10.61
N SER A 73 -0.33 -13.10 -11.72
CA SER A 73 0.45 -14.20 -12.27
C SER A 73 1.48 -14.75 -11.27
N ARG A 74 2.13 -13.87 -10.50
CA ARG A 74 3.06 -14.26 -9.43
C ARG A 74 2.35 -14.93 -8.26
N TRP A 75 1.20 -14.38 -7.86
CA TRP A 75 0.42 -14.93 -6.75
C TRP A 75 -0.03 -16.37 -7.04
N GLN A 76 -0.50 -16.65 -8.26
CA GLN A 76 -0.85 -18.00 -8.70
C GLN A 76 0.34 -18.96 -8.66
N ARG A 77 1.52 -18.49 -9.07
CA ARG A 77 2.77 -19.27 -9.11
C ARG A 77 3.49 -19.36 -7.76
N LYS A 78 2.97 -18.71 -6.71
CA LYS A 78 3.59 -18.61 -5.37
C LYS A 78 5.03 -18.05 -5.43
N GLU A 79 5.29 -17.15 -6.37
CA GLU A 79 6.59 -16.54 -6.59
C GLU A 79 6.79 -15.35 -5.64
N TYR A 80 7.21 -15.65 -4.41
CA TYR A 80 7.37 -14.66 -3.33
C TYR A 80 8.79 -14.10 -3.18
N GLN A 81 9.76 -14.59 -3.98
CA GLN A 81 11.19 -14.25 -3.90
C GLN A 81 11.78 -13.88 -5.28
N THR A 82 10.97 -13.29 -6.16
CA THR A 82 11.42 -12.86 -7.49
C THR A 82 11.79 -11.39 -7.47
N PHE A 83 13.07 -11.09 -7.63
CA PHE A 83 13.64 -9.74 -7.68
C PHE A 83 14.01 -9.36 -9.11
N SER A 84 14.14 -8.05 -9.40
CA SER A 84 14.73 -7.60 -10.65
C SER A 84 16.17 -8.11 -10.77
N PRO A 85 16.65 -8.48 -11.97
CA PRO A 85 18.02 -9.01 -12.16
C PRO A 85 19.12 -8.06 -11.71
N GLU A 86 18.81 -6.77 -11.63
CA GLU A 86 19.71 -5.68 -11.25
C GLU A 86 19.87 -5.54 -9.71
N ILE A 87 19.08 -6.27 -8.90
CA ILE A 87 19.16 -6.22 -7.44
C ILE A 87 20.22 -7.22 -6.95
N GLU A 88 21.25 -6.71 -6.28
CA GLU A 88 22.24 -7.55 -5.58
C GLU A 88 21.60 -8.22 -4.36
N LEU A 89 21.42 -9.53 -4.43
CA LEU A 89 20.83 -10.32 -3.34
C LEU A 89 21.88 -10.79 -2.32
N GLN A 90 23.17 -10.66 -2.64
CA GLN A 90 24.26 -11.17 -1.82
C GLN A 90 24.50 -10.27 -0.60
N GLY A 91 24.62 -10.88 0.59
CA GLY A 91 24.86 -10.14 1.84
C GLY A 91 23.60 -9.74 2.64
N TYR A 92 22.41 -9.90 2.07
CA TYR A 92 21.15 -9.64 2.78
C TYR A 92 20.61 -10.89 3.49
N PRO A 93 20.18 -10.79 4.76
CA PRO A 93 19.46 -11.86 5.43
C PRO A 93 18.17 -12.23 4.67
N SER A 94 17.80 -13.51 4.68
CA SER A 94 16.63 -14.05 3.96
C SER A 94 15.30 -13.35 4.28
N TYR A 95 15.20 -12.73 5.46
CA TYR A 95 14.06 -11.90 5.85
C TYR A 95 13.87 -10.67 4.93
N TYR A 96 14.96 -10.02 4.50
CA TYR A 96 14.91 -8.84 3.63
C TYR A 96 14.74 -9.21 2.15
N LEU A 97 14.92 -10.48 1.81
CA LEU A 97 14.71 -11.04 0.46
C LEU A 97 13.30 -11.59 0.29
N GLN A 98 12.30 -10.88 0.82
CA GLN A 98 10.88 -11.18 0.64
C GLN A 98 10.16 -10.05 -0.09
N ASN A 99 9.30 -10.40 -1.05
CA ASN A 99 8.42 -9.44 -1.70
C ASN A 99 7.17 -9.20 -0.85
N PHE A 100 6.89 -7.95 -0.47
CA PHE A 100 5.59 -7.58 0.10
C PHE A 100 4.53 -7.57 -1.02
N HIS A 101 3.32 -8.03 -0.70
CA HIS A 101 2.28 -8.51 -1.65
C HIS A 101 1.84 -7.58 -2.80
N TYR A 102 2.26 -6.32 -2.82
CA TYR A 102 1.88 -5.34 -3.84
C TYR A 102 3.06 -4.73 -4.62
N GLN A 103 4.30 -5.22 -4.38
CA GLN A 103 5.50 -4.67 -5.02
C GLN A 103 5.93 -5.51 -6.22
N THR A 104 5.95 -4.86 -7.39
CA THR A 104 6.28 -5.50 -8.66
C THR A 104 7.76 -5.82 -8.81
N ASP A 105 8.67 -5.08 -8.18
CA ASP A 105 10.12 -5.30 -8.33
C ASP A 105 10.85 -5.47 -6.98
N GLY A 106 10.08 -5.67 -5.89
CA GLY A 106 10.61 -5.82 -4.53
C GLY A 106 10.93 -4.49 -3.84
N TYR A 107 11.03 -4.51 -2.51
CA TYR A 107 11.26 -3.33 -1.67
C TYR A 107 12.51 -2.52 -2.05
N LEU A 108 13.53 -3.21 -2.59
CA LEU A 108 14.82 -2.64 -2.97
C LEU A 108 14.88 -2.06 -4.39
N SER A 109 13.78 -2.14 -5.16
CA SER A 109 13.74 -1.57 -6.51
C SER A 109 13.66 -0.04 -6.49
N ASP A 110 14.26 0.60 -7.50
CA ASP A 110 14.16 2.06 -7.71
C ASP A 110 12.72 2.54 -7.82
N MET A 111 11.83 1.73 -8.40
CA MET A 111 10.41 2.04 -8.46
C MET A 111 9.78 2.12 -7.06
N SER A 112 10.10 1.17 -6.18
CA SER A 112 9.62 1.14 -4.79
C SER A 112 10.24 2.26 -3.95
N ALA A 113 11.53 2.52 -4.14
CA ALA A 113 12.23 3.64 -3.52
C ALA A 113 11.60 4.98 -3.95
N ASN A 114 11.19 5.13 -5.22
CA ASN A 114 10.52 6.33 -5.70
C ASN A 114 9.11 6.54 -5.11
N LEU A 115 8.38 5.46 -4.80
CA LEU A 115 7.08 5.56 -4.11
C LEU A 115 7.25 6.05 -2.66
N LEU A 116 8.28 5.59 -1.94
CA LEU A 116 8.58 6.01 -0.56
C LEU A 116 9.28 7.37 -0.48
N ARG A 117 10.17 7.68 -1.43
CA ARG A 117 10.96 8.92 -1.48
C ARG A 117 10.10 10.16 -1.76
N LYS A 118 9.01 10.02 -2.51
CA LYS A 118 8.13 11.15 -2.86
C LYS A 118 7.18 11.57 -1.74
N THR A 119 6.97 10.72 -0.73
CA THR A 119 6.17 11.08 0.45
C THR A 119 6.96 11.86 1.51
N ASP A 120 8.26 12.13 1.28
CA ASP A 120 9.17 12.67 2.32
C ASP A 120 9.87 13.99 1.93
N THR A 121 9.59 14.55 0.75
CA THR A 121 10.29 15.78 0.29
C THR A 121 9.86 17.06 1.01
N THR A 122 8.76 17.04 1.77
CA THR A 122 8.29 18.20 2.55
C THR A 122 8.75 18.19 4.02
N ARG A 123 9.42 17.12 4.49
CA ARG A 123 9.85 16.99 5.90
C ARG A 123 11.31 17.32 6.18
N TYR A 124 12.16 17.42 5.15
CA TYR A 124 13.54 17.83 5.33
C TYR A 124 13.70 19.34 5.09
N LYS A 125 13.57 20.12 6.17
CA LYS A 125 14.33 21.37 6.25
C LYS A 125 15.71 21.04 6.83
N PRO A 126 16.81 21.24 6.09
CA PRO A 126 18.14 21.11 6.68
C PRO A 126 18.31 22.19 7.76
N TYR A 127 18.79 21.77 8.93
CA TYR A 127 19.37 22.68 9.92
C TYR A 127 20.77 23.10 9.46
#